data_AF-A0A2W2CK23-F1
#
_entry.id   AF-A0A2W2CK23-F1
#
_cell.length_a   1.000
_cell.length_b   1.000
_cell.length_c   1.000
_cell.angle_alpha   90.00
_cell.angle_beta   90.00
_cell.angle_gamma   90.00
#
_symmetry.space_group_name_H-M   'P 1'
#
loop_
_entity.id
_entity.type
_entity.pdbx_description
1 polymer ?
#
loop_
_entity_poly.entity_id
_entity_poly.type
_entity_poly.pdbx_seq_one_letter_code
_entity_poly.pdbx_strand_id
1 'polypeptide(L)'
;MRHGRYPFIVGFLTVPVAIYVTFVIGPYAQAFYLATTNWRGVSANPKFIGLENFERLLSDDIFWKAVRHHGVLLLAMPLITIALALFFAFMLNVGGGSRG
;
A
#
# COMPACT_ATOMS: atom_id res chain seq x y z
N MET A 1 32.82 -13.09 -22.43
CA MET A 1 32.79 -12.59 -21.03
C MET A 1 31.39 -12.09 -20.67
N ARG A 2 30.45 -12.95 -20.28
CA ARG A 2 29.06 -12.56 -19.87
C ARG A 2 28.52 -13.30 -18.63
N HIS A 3 29.31 -14.19 -18.01
CA HIS A 3 28.84 -15.10 -16.96
C HIS A 3 28.89 -14.52 -15.52
N GLY A 4 29.37 -13.29 -15.31
CA GLY A 4 29.48 -12.69 -13.96
C GLY A 4 28.29 -11.83 -13.51
N ARG A 5 27.31 -11.55 -14.38
CA ARG A 5 26.25 -10.57 -14.09
C ARG A 5 25.15 -11.13 -13.19
N TYR A 6 24.63 -12.31 -13.51
CA TYR A 6 23.56 -12.95 -12.73
C TYR A 6 23.97 -13.32 -11.29
N PRO A 7 25.13 -13.96 -11.02
CA PRO A 7 25.52 -14.27 -9.63
C PRO A 7 25.75 -13.01 -8.79
N PHE A 8 26.26 -11.93 -9.41
CA PHE A 8 26.41 -10.63 -8.75
C PHE A 8 25.05 -10.00 -8.41
N ILE A 9 24.10 -9.97 -9.37
CA ILE A 9 22.75 -9.42 -9.16
C ILE A 9 22.01 -10.23 -8.09
N VAL A 10 22.06 -11.56 -8.16
CA VAL A 10 21.42 -12.43 -7.18
C VAL A 10 22.03 -12.19 -5.81
N GLY A 11 23.36 -12.24 -5.65
CA GLY A 11 24.02 -11.98 -4.37
C GLY A 11 23.68 -10.61 -3.78
N PHE A 12 23.65 -9.57 -4.62
CA PHE A 12 23.32 -8.20 -4.20
C PHE A 12 21.85 -8.05 -3.78
N LEU A 13 20.91 -8.70 -4.48
CA LEU A 13 19.49 -8.59 -4.21
C LEU A 13 18.99 -9.55 -3.13
N THR A 14 19.69 -10.64 -2.84
CA THR A 14 19.22 -11.65 -1.87
C THR A 14 18.91 -11.03 -0.52
N VAL A 15 19.81 -10.20 0.03
CA VAL A 15 19.62 -9.58 1.35
C VAL A 15 18.43 -8.59 1.37
N PRO A 16 18.35 -7.57 0.50
CA PRO A 16 17.24 -6.63 0.53
C PRO A 16 15.89 -7.30 0.22
N VAL A 17 15.86 -8.28 -0.70
CA VAL A 17 14.64 -9.04 -1.00
C VAL A 17 14.21 -9.89 0.20
N ALA A 18 15.14 -10.59 0.86
CA ALA A 18 14.82 -11.38 2.04
C ALA A 18 14.24 -10.51 3.17
N ILE A 19 14.82 -9.33 3.40
CA ILE A 19 14.30 -8.34 4.36
C ILE A 19 12.90 -7.89 3.96
N TYR A 20 12.70 -7.51 2.70
CA TYR A 20 11.40 -7.06 2.20
C TYR A 20 10.32 -8.15 2.32
N VAL A 21 10.64 -9.39 1.93
CA VAL A 21 9.69 -10.51 2.04
C VAL A 21 9.34 -10.79 3.50
N THR A 22 10.33 -10.78 4.39
CA THR A 22 10.11 -11.10 5.81
C THR A 22 9.30 -10.03 6.53
N PHE A 23 9.65 -8.76 6.34
CA PHE A 23 9.12 -7.65 7.14
C PHE A 23 8.00 -6.87 6.47
N VAL A 24 7.80 -7.01 5.15
CA VAL A 24 6.71 -6.36 4.42
C VAL A 24 5.68 -7.38 3.96
N ILE A 25 6.11 -8.38 3.19
CA ILE A 25 5.19 -9.39 2.64
C ILE A 25 4.67 -10.34 3.72
N GLY A 26 5.52 -10.74 4.68
CA GLY A 26 5.15 -11.62 5.79
C GLY A 26 3.94 -11.11 6.57
N PRO A 27 3.97 -9.89 7.13
CA PRO A 27 2.82 -9.31 7.82
C PRO A 27 1.57 -9.19 6.94
N TYR A 28 1.70 -8.87 5.65
CA TYR A 28 0.55 -8.85 4.75
C TYR A 28 -0.06 -10.24 4.56
N ALA A 29 0.75 -11.27 4.33
CA ALA A 29 0.29 -12.64 4.24
C ALA A 29 -0.41 -13.10 5.53
N GLN A 30 0.14 -12.73 6.69
CA GLN A 30 -0.49 -12.97 7.98
C GLN A 30 -1.83 -12.25 8.11
N ALA A 31 -1.92 -10.99 7.69
CA ALA A 31 -3.18 -10.24 7.70
C ALA A 31 -4.25 -10.88 6.80
N PHE A 32 -3.87 -11.34 5.60
CA PHE A 32 -4.75 -12.08 4.70
C PHE A 32 -5.24 -13.40 5.32
N TYR A 33 -4.34 -14.16 5.95
CA TYR A 33 -4.73 -15.37 6.67
C TYR A 33 -5.71 -15.05 7.81
N LEU A 34 -5.39 -14.05 8.63
CA LEU A 34 -6.25 -13.62 9.73
C LEU A 34 -7.63 -13.14 9.27
N ALA A 35 -7.73 -12.49 8.10
CA ALA A 35 -9.01 -12.07 7.52
C ALA A 35 -9.94 -13.26 7.21
N THR A 36 -9.40 -14.48 7.06
CA THR A 36 -10.17 -15.72 6.89
C THR A 36 -10.47 -16.46 8.20
N THR A 37 -10.13 -15.85 9.34
CA THR A 37 -10.34 -16.41 10.67
C THR A 37 -11.29 -15.55 11.51
N ASN A 38 -11.95 -16.17 12.48
CA ASN A 38 -12.65 -15.48 13.54
C ASN A 38 -11.65 -15.17 14.67
N TRP A 39 -10.94 -14.06 14.52
CA TRP A 39 -9.95 -13.61 15.49
C TRP A 39 -10.29 -12.22 16.03
N ARG A 40 -10.43 -12.13 17.35
CA ARG A 40 -10.68 -10.86 18.06
C ARG A 40 -9.39 -10.22 18.61
N GLY A 41 -8.21 -10.66 18.16
CA GLY A 41 -6.91 -10.13 18.60
C GLY A 41 -6.37 -10.68 19.92
N VAL A 42 -7.20 -11.37 20.72
CA VAL A 42 -6.82 -11.85 22.08
C VAL A 42 -6.72 -13.37 22.18
N SER A 43 -7.34 -14.12 21.25
CA SER A 43 -7.28 -15.58 21.26
C SER A 43 -5.94 -16.07 20.72
N ALA A 44 -5.30 -16.99 21.44
CA ALA A 44 -4.09 -17.67 20.96
C ALA A 44 -4.36 -18.60 19.77
N ASN A 45 -5.60 -19.09 19.64
CA ASN A 45 -6.03 -20.01 18.57
C ASN A 45 -7.21 -19.40 17.81
N PRO A 46 -6.97 -18.62 16.74
CA PRO A 46 -8.04 -18.14 15.86
C PRO A 46 -8.71 -19.29 15.11
N LYS A 47 -10.04 -19.30 15.06
CA LYS A 47 -10.80 -20.33 14.33
C LYS A 47 -10.87 -19.96 12.85
N PHE A 48 -10.41 -20.82 11.95
CA PHE A 48 -10.58 -20.63 10.52
C PHE A 48 -12.06 -20.74 10.12
N ILE A 49 -12.57 -19.73 9.41
CA ILE A 49 -13.98 -19.62 8.96
C ILE A 49 -14.09 -19.36 7.45
N GLY A 50 -13.00 -19.52 6.71
CA GLY A 50 -12.99 -19.31 5.26
C GLY A 50 -13.32 -17.87 4.89
N LEU A 51 -14.32 -17.68 4.02
CA LEU A 51 -14.67 -16.37 3.46
C LEU A 51 -15.86 -15.68 4.14
N GLU A 52 -16.39 -16.24 5.24
CA GLU A 52 -17.56 -15.69 5.94
C GLU A 52 -17.40 -14.21 6.32
N ASN A 53 -16.19 -13.77 6.70
CA ASN A 53 -15.93 -12.37 7.00
C ASN A 53 -16.14 -11.47 5.78
N PHE A 54 -15.75 -11.91 4.59
CA PHE A 54 -15.90 -11.15 3.36
C PHE A 54 -17.36 -11.06 2.94
N GLU A 55 -18.13 -12.13 3.07
CA GLU A 55 -19.59 -12.10 2.81
C GLU A 55 -20.30 -11.09 3.71
N ARG A 56 -19.99 -11.11 5.02
CA ARG A 56 -20.53 -10.13 5.98
C ARG A 56 -20.17 -8.70 5.60
N LEU A 57 -18.90 -8.47 5.24
CA LEU A 57 -18.37 -7.16 4.87
C LEU A 57 -19.06 -6.60 3.61
N LEU A 58 -19.29 -7.45 2.61
CA LEU A 58 -19.95 -7.05 1.36
C LEU A 58 -21.41 -6.68 1.56
N SER A 59 -22.07 -7.22 2.58
CA SER A 59 -23.43 -6.85 2.98
C SER A 59 -23.53 -5.70 3.98
N ASP A 60 -22.40 -5.12 4.41
CA ASP A 60 -22.36 -4.08 5.45
C ASP A 60 -22.39 -2.66 4.86
N ASP A 61 -23.49 -1.94 5.11
CA ASP A 61 -23.66 -0.54 4.67
C ASP A 61 -22.63 0.40 5.29
N ILE A 62 -22.19 0.15 6.52
CA ILE A 62 -21.18 0.96 7.21
C ILE A 62 -19.84 0.80 6.51
N PHE A 63 -19.50 -0.44 6.12
CA PHE A 63 -18.31 -0.72 5.34
C PHE A 63 -18.31 0.06 4.01
N TRP A 64 -19.39 -0.02 3.24
CA TRP A 64 -19.47 0.69 1.95
C TRP A 64 -19.45 2.22 2.11
N LYS A 65 -20.05 2.74 3.17
CA LYS A 65 -19.95 4.17 3.51
C LYS A 65 -18.51 4.57 3.82
N ALA A 66 -17.79 3.76 4.59
CA ALA A 66 -16.37 3.99 4.88
C ALA A 66 -15.50 3.91 3.62
N VAL A 67 -15.71 2.89 2.77
CA VAL A 67 -15.02 2.74 1.47
C VAL A 67 -15.24 3.95 0.59
N ARG A 68 -16.49 4.46 0.50
CA ARG A 68 -16.80 5.66 -0.30
C ARG A 68 -16.07 6.89 0.23
N HIS A 69 -16.09 7.14 1.54
CA HIS A 69 -15.36 8.27 2.12
C HIS A 69 -13.85 8.16 1.88
N HIS A 70 -13.27 6.98 2.07
CA HIS A 70 -11.86 6.73 1.77
C HIS A 70 -11.56 6.92 0.28
N GLY A 71 -12.41 6.43 -0.62
CA GLY A 71 -12.25 6.61 -2.07
C GLY A 71 -12.29 8.08 -2.48
N VAL A 72 -13.19 8.87 -1.90
CA VAL A 72 -13.23 10.33 -2.13
C VAL A 72 -11.93 10.98 -1.68
N LEU A 73 -11.42 10.67 -0.49
CA LEU A 73 -10.16 11.23 0.01
C LEU A 73 -8.96 10.79 -0.84
N LEU A 74 -8.92 9.51 -1.22
CA LEU A 74 -7.85 8.93 -2.04
C LEU A 74 -7.71 9.63 -3.39
N LEU A 75 -8.80 10.10 -3.98
CA LEU A 75 -8.78 10.83 -5.25
C LEU A 75 -8.63 12.34 -5.05
N ALA A 76 -9.40 12.93 -4.14
CA ALA A 76 -9.45 14.37 -3.95
C ALA A 76 -8.10 14.92 -3.43
N MET A 77 -7.48 14.25 -2.46
CA MET A 77 -6.26 14.75 -1.82
C MET A 77 -5.08 14.85 -2.81
N PRO A 78 -4.73 13.81 -3.59
CA PRO A 78 -3.66 13.92 -4.58
C PRO A 78 -3.97 14.95 -5.66
N LEU A 79 -5.21 15.00 -6.17
CA LEU A 79 -5.58 15.95 -7.21
C LEU A 79 -5.42 17.40 -6.74
N ILE A 80 -5.92 17.72 -5.54
CA ILE A 80 -5.76 19.06 -4.95
C ILE A 80 -4.27 19.35 -4.72
N THR A 81 -3.52 18.39 -4.18
CA THR A 81 -2.10 18.56 -3.88
C THR A 81 -1.28 18.82 -5.14
N ILE A 82 -1.51 18.04 -6.21
CA ILE A 82 -0.84 18.19 -7.50
C ILE A 82 -1.24 19.52 -8.15
N ALA A 83 -2.53 19.88 -8.15
CA ALA A 83 -2.99 21.14 -8.71
C ALA A 83 -2.34 22.34 -8.02
N LEU A 84 -2.29 22.34 -6.67
CA LEU A 84 -1.62 23.38 -5.90
C LEU A 84 -0.10 23.38 -6.15
N ALA A 85 0.54 22.21 -6.17
CA ALA A 85 1.97 22.10 -6.45
C ALA A 85 2.32 22.68 -7.83
N LEU A 86 1.53 22.36 -8.86
CA LEU A 86 1.71 22.88 -10.21
C LEU A 86 1.42 24.39 -10.29
N PHE A 87 0.38 24.86 -9.60
CA PHE A 87 0.08 26.28 -9.51
C PHE A 87 1.27 27.07 -8.93
N PHE A 88 1.83 26.63 -7.81
CA PHE A 88 3.00 27.26 -7.21
C PHE A 88 4.26 27.11 -8.08
N ALA A 89 4.49 25.94 -8.68
CA ALA A 89 5.61 25.73 -9.59
C ALA A 89 5.55 26.68 -10.80
N PHE A 90 4.35 26.89 -11.37
CA PHE A 90 4.15 27.85 -12.46
C PHE A 90 4.43 29.29 -12.02
N MET A 91 3.93 29.71 -10.86
CA MET A 91 4.20 31.06 -10.32
C MET A 91 5.70 31.30 -10.11
N LEU A 92 6.42 30.32 -9.57
CA LEU A 92 7.87 30.42 -9.39
C LEU A 92 8.61 30.45 -10.73
N ASN A 93 8.20 29.64 -11.70
CA ASN A 93 8.84 29.57 -13.01
C ASN A 93 8.62 30.85 -13.84
N VAL A 94 7.44 31.47 -13.76
CA VAL A 94 7.11 32.70 -14.50
C VAL A 94 7.57 33.96 -13.77
N GLY A 95 7.50 33.99 -12.43
CA GLY A 95 7.97 35.11 -11.61
C GLY A 95 9.48 35.14 -11.39
N GLY A 96 10.17 34.01 -11.56
CA GLY A 96 11.63 33.87 -11.49
C GLY A 96 12.32 34.30 -12.78
N GLY A 97 11.94 35.46 -13.33
CA GLY A 97 12.52 36.02 -14.55
C GLY A 97 14.05 36.04 -14.51
N SER A 98 14.65 35.26 -15.41
CA SER A 98 15.77 35.66 -16.27
C SER A 98 16.66 36.77 -15.71
N ARG A 99 17.54 36.42 -14.77
CA ARG A 99 18.82 37.12 -14.56
C ARG A 99 19.94 36.09 -14.55
N GLY A 100 20.23 35.60 -15.75
CA GLY A 100 21.46 34.95 -16.18
C GLY A 100 21.67 35.36 -17.62
#